data_AF-Q8Y4R8-F1
#
_entry.id   AF-Q8Y4R8-F1
#
_cell.length_a   1.000
_cell.length_b   1.000
_cell.length_c   1.000
_cell.angle_alpha   90.00
_cell.angle_beta   90.00
_cell.angle_gamma   90.00
#
_symmetry.space_group_name_H-M   'P 1'
#
loop_
_entity.id
_entity.type
_entity.pdbx_description
1 polymer ?
#
loop_
_entity_poly.entity_id
_entity_poly.type
_entity_poly.pdbx_seq_one_letter_code
_entity_poly.pdbx_strand_id
1 'polypeptide(L)'
;MLTNFIEKDIKRKCLICDFILKNKHTNLDEIAEYMGTSRVTVRSDIHALNEELDGLILIQMKECADNWVYQCQLQNGVTERKVLYKLYDNSMFLKCVAFFVTNVEENKFTDFMDTYFISHSHAYRLKHKVEEFLREIDLKLDNNRITGKEYRVRYLIALLQAEYGVLIYPLLDEEKQMIDNFMATLNLLINIDTLAHNAEGHAYFRSLISMVFKRDIPTSAIILDEQCQKYIESSRFLDIVQKSSKETLEKELGQEFSYNDYLYLMLIYYSTNFSIIDASMKKVELEQFDELIMKNADLQSLVDLFEEYFGAEVVNHSLFRAALCYFLKKTLFNLQGLIPSNERLLDKKYQPLYLVVKNVLKRWNENSGRRV
;
A
#
# COMPACT_ATOMS: atom_id res chain seq x y z
N MET A 1 -1.00 -5.44 -6.64
CA MET A 1 -1.94 -5.19 -7.77
C MET A 1 -1.30 -4.22 -8.77
N LEU A 2 -1.02 -2.96 -8.40
CA LEU A 2 -0.31 -2.01 -9.28
C LEU A 2 1.03 -2.56 -9.79
N THR A 3 1.83 -3.22 -8.94
CA THR A 3 3.09 -3.85 -9.32
C THR A 3 2.96 -4.77 -10.54
N ASN A 4 1.82 -5.40 -10.79
CA ASN A 4 1.65 -6.26 -11.97
C ASN A 4 1.77 -5.48 -13.29
N PHE A 5 1.43 -4.19 -13.27
CA PHE A 5 1.47 -3.28 -14.42
C PHE A 5 2.83 -2.60 -14.61
N ILE A 6 3.75 -2.71 -13.67
CA ILE A 6 5.12 -2.22 -13.86
C ILE A 6 5.86 -3.14 -14.85
N GLU A 7 6.80 -2.57 -15.58
CA GLU A 7 7.68 -3.23 -16.55
C GLU A 7 8.43 -4.42 -15.91
N LYS A 8 8.56 -5.52 -16.66
CA LYS A 8 9.05 -6.81 -16.12
C LYS A 8 10.50 -6.74 -15.63
N ASP A 9 11.33 -5.94 -16.29
CA ASP A 9 12.73 -5.72 -15.94
C ASP A 9 12.87 -4.90 -14.67
N ILE A 10 12.12 -3.81 -14.49
CA ILE A 10 12.11 -3.03 -13.25
C ILE A 10 11.68 -3.92 -12.07
N LYS A 11 10.60 -4.69 -12.22
CA LYS A 11 10.14 -5.62 -11.17
C LYS A 11 11.19 -6.64 -10.79
N ARG A 12 11.86 -7.23 -11.78
CA ARG A 12 12.91 -8.22 -11.56
C ARG A 12 14.09 -7.60 -10.81
N LYS A 13 14.52 -6.40 -11.20
CA LYS A 13 15.55 -5.62 -10.51
C LYS A 13 15.18 -5.34 -9.05
N CYS A 14 13.95 -4.86 -8.79
CA CYS A 14 13.44 -4.64 -7.43
C CYS A 14 13.46 -5.93 -6.59
N LEU A 15 13.00 -7.05 -7.16
CA LEU A 15 13.00 -8.35 -6.49
C LEU A 15 14.41 -8.84 -6.17
N ILE A 16 15.38 -8.63 -7.07
CA ILE A 16 16.80 -8.97 -6.82
C ILE A 16 17.36 -8.14 -5.66
N CYS A 17 17.14 -6.83 -5.65
CA CYS A 17 17.56 -5.98 -4.54
C CYS A 17 16.95 -6.44 -3.21
N ASP A 18 15.62 -6.62 -3.17
CA ASP A 18 14.90 -7.07 -1.99
C ASP A 18 15.41 -8.43 -1.48
N PHE A 19 15.62 -9.38 -2.40
CA PHE A 19 16.10 -10.71 -2.06
C PHE A 19 17.51 -10.71 -1.47
N ILE A 20 18.47 -9.99 -2.08
CA ILE A 20 19.86 -9.96 -1.60
C ILE A 20 19.98 -9.15 -0.30
N LEU A 21 19.21 -8.07 -0.14
CA LEU A 21 19.19 -7.28 1.11
C LEU A 21 18.64 -8.10 2.29
N LYS A 22 17.59 -8.89 2.08
CA LYS A 22 17.01 -9.79 3.10
C LYS A 22 17.89 -11.01 3.39
N ASN A 23 18.53 -11.57 2.36
CA ASN A 23 19.37 -12.76 2.46
C ASN A 23 20.85 -12.36 2.39
N LYS A 24 21.44 -12.06 3.54
CA LYS A 24 22.83 -11.53 3.67
C LYS A 24 23.91 -12.36 2.97
N HIS A 25 23.66 -13.64 2.72
CA HIS A 25 24.53 -14.52 1.96
C HIS A 25 23.66 -15.40 1.06
N THR A 26 23.80 -15.23 -0.25
CA THR A 26 23.07 -16.04 -1.23
C THR A 26 23.92 -16.27 -2.48
N ASN A 27 23.69 -17.37 -3.18
CA ASN A 27 24.38 -17.69 -4.43
C ASN A 27 23.48 -17.44 -5.67
N LEU A 28 24.05 -17.54 -6.87
CA LEU A 28 23.30 -17.32 -8.12
C LEU A 28 22.17 -18.33 -8.34
N ASP A 29 22.30 -19.56 -7.83
CA ASP A 29 21.27 -20.59 -7.98
C ASP A 29 20.03 -20.24 -7.20
N GLU A 30 20.19 -19.85 -5.95
CA GLU A 30 19.10 -19.43 -5.08
C GLU A 30 18.37 -18.23 -5.67
N ILE A 31 19.10 -17.22 -6.15
CA ILE A 31 18.49 -16.07 -6.81
C ILE A 31 17.77 -16.50 -8.10
N ALA A 32 18.41 -17.30 -8.95
CA ALA A 32 17.84 -17.72 -10.24
C ALA A 32 16.59 -18.59 -10.07
N GLU A 33 16.62 -19.56 -9.15
CA GLU A 33 15.47 -20.40 -8.79
C GLU A 33 14.32 -19.54 -8.28
N TYR A 34 14.61 -18.61 -7.35
CA TYR A 34 13.61 -17.73 -6.78
C TYR A 34 12.98 -16.79 -7.83
N MET A 35 13.80 -16.21 -8.71
CA MET A 35 13.31 -15.32 -9.78
C MET A 35 12.64 -16.06 -10.94
N GLY A 36 12.75 -17.40 -10.99
CA GLY A 36 12.27 -18.20 -12.12
C GLY A 36 12.99 -17.85 -13.44
N THR A 37 14.28 -17.53 -13.37
CA THR A 37 15.09 -17.09 -14.53
C THR A 37 16.46 -17.77 -14.56
N SER A 38 17.27 -17.48 -15.58
CA SER A 38 18.61 -18.07 -15.72
C SER A 38 19.67 -17.35 -14.88
N ARG A 39 20.74 -18.06 -14.48
CA ARG A 39 21.92 -17.45 -13.83
C ARG A 39 22.54 -16.32 -14.66
N VAL A 40 22.51 -16.44 -15.99
CA VAL A 40 23.05 -15.43 -16.92
C VAL A 40 22.23 -14.15 -16.82
N THR A 41 20.91 -14.26 -16.80
CA THR A 41 19.99 -13.13 -16.62
C THR A 41 20.23 -12.45 -15.27
N VAL A 42 20.31 -13.22 -14.17
CA VAL A 42 20.59 -12.67 -12.84
C VAL A 42 21.91 -11.89 -12.81
N ARG A 43 22.98 -12.45 -13.39
CA ARG A 43 24.29 -11.77 -13.45
C ARG A 43 24.21 -10.46 -14.24
N SER A 44 23.51 -10.47 -15.37
CA SER A 44 23.29 -9.27 -16.18
C SER A 44 22.49 -8.21 -15.44
N ASP A 45 21.44 -8.60 -14.71
CA ASP A 45 20.64 -7.68 -13.92
C ASP A 45 21.46 -7.09 -12.76
N ILE A 46 22.29 -7.90 -12.08
CA ILE A 46 23.18 -7.41 -11.01
C ILE A 46 24.19 -6.39 -11.55
N HIS A 47 24.75 -6.61 -12.73
CA HIS A 47 25.64 -5.63 -13.36
C HIS A 47 24.90 -4.30 -13.62
N ALA A 48 23.73 -4.37 -14.26
CA ALA A 48 22.91 -3.20 -14.53
C ALA A 48 22.47 -2.48 -13.24
N LEU A 49 22.17 -3.23 -12.16
CA LEU A 49 21.84 -2.67 -10.86
C LEU A 49 23.00 -1.88 -10.25
N ASN A 50 24.23 -2.39 -10.31
CA ASN A 50 25.40 -1.67 -9.82
C ASN A 50 25.66 -0.38 -10.60
N GLU A 51 25.39 -0.37 -11.91
CA GLU A 51 25.52 0.85 -12.74
C GLU A 51 24.40 1.87 -12.46
N GLU A 52 23.14 1.41 -12.43
CA GLU A 52 21.96 2.26 -12.28
C GLU A 52 21.81 2.84 -10.86
N LEU A 53 22.33 2.11 -9.86
CA LEU A 53 22.24 2.44 -8.44
C LEU A 53 23.61 2.77 -7.84
N ASP A 54 24.56 3.23 -8.68
CA ASP A 54 25.85 3.70 -8.23
C ASP A 54 25.71 4.75 -7.12
N GLY A 55 26.52 4.63 -6.07
CA GLY A 55 26.44 5.46 -4.88
C GLY A 55 25.25 5.18 -3.93
N LEU A 56 24.32 4.29 -4.29
CA LEU A 56 23.21 3.86 -3.44
C LEU A 56 23.43 2.45 -2.88
N ILE A 57 23.81 1.51 -3.73
CA ILE A 57 24.15 0.14 -3.31
C ILE A 57 25.43 -0.36 -3.97
N LEU A 58 26.03 -1.36 -3.34
CA LEU A 58 27.09 -2.17 -3.94
C LEU A 58 26.74 -3.64 -3.78
N ILE A 59 26.48 -4.29 -4.92
CA ILE A 59 26.29 -5.74 -5.01
C ILE A 59 27.60 -6.37 -5.47
N GLN A 60 28.22 -7.16 -4.61
CA GLN A 60 29.52 -7.78 -4.89
C GLN A 60 29.51 -9.26 -4.52
N MET A 61 30.27 -10.04 -5.27
CA MET A 61 30.50 -11.45 -5.03
C MET A 61 31.71 -11.60 -4.11
N LYS A 62 31.59 -12.37 -3.02
CA LYS A 62 32.68 -12.69 -2.09
C LYS A 62 32.76 -14.18 -1.85
N GLU A 63 33.97 -14.64 -1.61
CA GLU A 63 34.24 -16.01 -1.20
C GLU A 63 33.93 -16.19 0.29
N CYS A 64 33.16 -17.23 0.65
CA CYS A 64 32.80 -17.57 2.00
C CYS A 64 32.76 -19.10 2.14
N ALA A 65 33.64 -19.67 2.98
CA ALA A 65 33.68 -21.11 3.30
C ALA A 65 33.50 -22.01 2.06
N ASP A 66 34.35 -21.83 1.05
CA ASP A 66 34.39 -22.57 -0.23
C ASP A 66 33.25 -22.31 -1.22
N ASN A 67 32.37 -21.32 -0.97
CA ASN A 67 31.33 -20.90 -1.90
C ASN A 67 31.41 -19.40 -2.24
N TRP A 68 31.02 -19.04 -3.46
CA TRP A 68 30.86 -17.65 -3.88
C TRP A 68 29.45 -17.17 -3.58
N VAL A 69 29.34 -16.14 -2.75
CA VAL A 69 28.06 -15.56 -2.33
C VAL A 69 28.00 -14.09 -2.73
N TYR A 70 26.81 -13.64 -3.11
CA TYR A 70 26.51 -12.24 -3.33
C TYR A 70 26.14 -11.58 -1.99
N GLN A 71 26.71 -10.40 -1.77
CA GLN A 71 26.38 -9.51 -0.68
C GLN A 71 25.96 -8.15 -1.28
N CYS A 72 24.90 -7.56 -0.73
CA CYS A 72 24.48 -6.20 -1.06
C CYS A 72 24.73 -5.30 0.15
N GLN A 73 25.34 -4.14 -0.08
CA GLN A 73 25.57 -3.13 0.95
C GLN A 73 24.89 -1.82 0.54
N LEU A 74 24.08 -1.27 1.43
CA LEU A 74 23.57 0.10 1.31
C LEU A 74 24.73 1.08 1.56
N GLN A 75 24.85 2.08 0.71
CA GLN A 75 25.89 3.11 0.80
C GLN A 75 25.33 4.41 1.34
N ASN A 76 26.18 5.27 1.91
CA ASN A 76 25.83 6.65 2.26
C ASN A 76 24.59 6.82 3.17
N GLY A 77 24.28 5.81 3.99
CA GLY A 77 23.10 5.83 4.86
C GLY A 77 21.76 5.81 4.11
N VAL A 78 21.74 5.43 2.82
CA VAL A 78 20.47 5.28 2.08
C VAL A 78 19.69 4.09 2.58
N THR A 79 18.37 4.17 2.47
CA THR A 79 17.44 3.12 2.88
C THR A 79 17.07 2.24 1.69
N GLU A 80 16.61 1.02 1.97
CA GLU A 80 16.11 0.10 0.94
C GLU A 80 14.99 0.75 0.10
N ARG A 81 14.12 1.53 0.75
CA ARG A 81 13.03 2.25 0.11
C ARG A 81 13.53 3.23 -0.96
N LYS A 82 14.57 4.01 -0.67
CA LYS A 82 15.17 4.96 -1.62
C LYS A 82 15.77 4.25 -2.84
N VAL A 83 16.35 3.07 -2.64
CA VAL A 83 16.86 2.23 -3.73
C VAL A 83 15.70 1.82 -4.65
N LEU A 84 14.59 1.34 -4.07
CA LEU A 84 13.41 0.95 -4.85
C LEU A 84 12.80 2.14 -5.61
N TYR A 85 12.71 3.32 -5.00
CA TYR A 85 12.22 4.53 -5.69
C TYR A 85 13.08 4.87 -6.90
N LYS A 86 14.41 4.74 -6.81
CA LYS A 86 15.30 4.99 -7.95
C LYS A 86 15.02 4.04 -9.11
N LEU A 87 14.72 2.78 -8.84
CA LEU A 87 14.32 1.81 -9.86
C LEU A 87 12.93 2.13 -10.44
N TYR A 88 11.96 2.48 -9.59
CA TYR A 88 10.61 2.81 -10.02
C TYR A 88 10.52 4.10 -10.83
N ASP A 89 11.43 5.05 -10.62
CA ASP A 89 11.54 6.27 -11.43
C ASP A 89 11.75 5.95 -12.92
N ASN A 90 12.25 4.77 -13.29
CA ASN A 90 12.39 4.36 -14.68
C ASN A 90 11.09 3.84 -15.33
N SER A 91 10.01 3.64 -14.57
CA SER A 91 8.76 3.08 -15.08
C SER A 91 7.96 4.10 -15.91
N MET A 92 7.76 3.83 -17.20
CA MET A 92 6.85 4.62 -18.03
C MET A 92 5.41 4.46 -17.57
N PHE A 93 5.03 3.28 -17.10
CA PHE A 93 3.70 3.06 -16.54
C PHE A 93 3.42 4.02 -15.38
N LEU A 94 4.31 4.08 -14.38
CA LEU A 94 4.12 4.99 -13.24
C LEU A 94 4.09 6.46 -13.67
N LYS A 95 4.96 6.88 -14.59
CA LYS A 95 4.96 8.26 -15.12
C LYS A 95 3.65 8.60 -15.84
N CYS A 96 3.07 7.64 -16.56
CA CYS A 96 1.79 7.82 -17.24
C CYS A 96 0.61 7.90 -16.26
N VAL A 97 0.60 7.07 -15.22
CA VAL A 97 -0.39 7.19 -14.13
C VAL A 97 -0.25 8.57 -13.46
N ALA A 98 0.97 8.98 -13.12
CA ALA A 98 1.25 10.27 -12.50
C ALA A 98 0.70 11.43 -13.36
N PHE A 99 0.98 11.42 -14.66
CA PHE A 99 0.42 12.39 -15.61
C PHE A 99 -1.10 12.47 -15.50
N PHE A 100 -1.82 11.35 -15.58
CA PHE A 100 -3.29 11.38 -15.53
C PHE A 100 -3.86 11.75 -14.15
N VAL A 101 -3.14 11.47 -13.06
CA VAL A 101 -3.55 11.89 -11.71
C VAL A 101 -3.45 13.42 -11.55
N THR A 102 -2.37 14.02 -12.09
CA THR A 102 -2.08 15.45 -11.93
C THR A 102 -2.68 16.32 -13.02
N ASN A 103 -3.30 15.73 -14.04
CA ASN A 103 -3.83 16.46 -15.19
C ASN A 103 -5.15 17.19 -14.89
N VAL A 104 -5.12 18.16 -13.98
CA VAL A 104 -6.27 19.00 -13.63
C VAL A 104 -6.58 20.02 -14.74
N GLU A 105 -5.57 20.45 -15.49
CA GLU A 105 -5.67 21.43 -16.58
C GLU A 105 -6.08 20.82 -17.93
N GLU A 106 -6.44 19.54 -17.96
CA GLU A 106 -6.84 18.81 -19.19
C GLU A 106 -5.80 18.87 -20.31
N ASN A 107 -4.50 18.85 -19.96
CA ASN A 107 -3.40 18.78 -20.92
C ASN A 107 -3.57 17.60 -21.86
N LYS A 108 -3.07 17.78 -23.09
CA LYS A 108 -3.22 16.77 -24.13
C LYS A 108 -2.29 15.62 -23.85
N PHE A 109 -2.73 14.41 -24.16
CA PHE A 109 -1.87 13.23 -24.01
C PHE A 109 -0.63 13.28 -24.92
N THR A 110 -0.64 14.11 -25.98
CA THR A 110 0.55 14.39 -26.80
C THR A 110 1.68 15.04 -25.99
N ASP A 111 1.35 15.89 -25.02
CA ASP A 111 2.33 16.61 -24.21
C ASP A 111 3.14 15.62 -23.35
N PHE A 112 2.49 14.55 -22.87
CA PHE A 112 3.16 13.42 -22.22
C PHE A 112 4.11 12.68 -23.18
N MET A 113 3.70 12.48 -24.44
CA MET A 113 4.52 11.78 -25.44
C MET A 113 5.80 12.55 -25.75
N ASP A 114 5.66 13.87 -25.89
CA ASP A 114 6.78 14.77 -26.18
C ASP A 114 7.73 14.87 -24.98
N THR A 115 7.19 14.96 -23.75
CA THR A 115 7.98 15.02 -22.52
C THR A 115 8.88 13.80 -22.32
N TYR A 116 8.39 12.60 -22.67
CA TYR A 116 9.12 11.35 -22.47
C TYR A 116 9.69 10.75 -23.76
N PHE A 117 9.61 11.47 -24.88
CA PHE A 117 10.13 11.06 -26.18
C PHE A 117 9.67 9.67 -26.64
N ILE A 118 8.39 9.35 -26.43
CA ILE A 118 7.82 8.05 -26.79
C ILE A 118 6.92 8.14 -28.03
N SER A 119 6.94 7.10 -28.87
CA SER A 119 6.06 7.05 -30.04
C SER A 119 4.58 7.00 -29.65
N HIS A 120 3.70 7.51 -30.51
CA HIS A 120 2.24 7.38 -30.35
C HIS A 120 1.81 5.93 -30.07
N SER A 121 2.34 4.97 -30.81
CA SER A 121 1.99 3.55 -30.64
C SER A 121 2.37 3.00 -29.26
N HIS A 122 3.46 3.47 -28.67
CA HIS A 122 3.86 3.09 -27.32
C HIS A 122 2.98 3.79 -26.28
N ALA A 123 2.75 5.08 -26.44
CA ALA A 123 1.92 5.88 -25.55
C ALA A 123 0.48 5.36 -25.44
N TYR A 124 -0.18 5.01 -26.55
CA TYR A 124 -1.55 4.48 -26.50
C TYR A 124 -1.63 3.08 -25.89
N ARG A 125 -0.61 2.22 -26.07
CA ARG A 125 -0.52 0.95 -25.35
C ARG A 125 -0.37 1.18 -23.85
N LEU A 126 0.42 2.18 -23.45
CA LEU A 126 0.60 2.57 -22.06
C LEU A 126 -0.70 3.09 -21.45
N LYS A 127 -1.42 3.97 -22.16
CA LYS A 127 -2.73 4.47 -21.76
C LYS A 127 -3.73 3.35 -21.54
N HIS A 128 -3.83 2.40 -22.48
CA HIS A 128 -4.71 1.23 -22.32
C HIS A 128 -4.36 0.40 -21.08
N LYS A 129 -3.06 0.22 -20.82
CA LYS A 129 -2.57 -0.48 -19.62
C LYS A 129 -2.94 0.25 -18.33
N VAL A 130 -2.91 1.59 -18.34
CA VAL A 130 -3.40 2.40 -17.21
C VAL A 130 -4.91 2.25 -17.06
N GLU A 131 -5.69 2.30 -18.14
CA GLU A 131 -7.14 2.08 -18.10
C GLU A 131 -7.52 0.70 -17.55
N GLU A 132 -6.77 -0.35 -17.90
CA GLU A 132 -6.90 -1.68 -17.31
C GLU A 132 -6.69 -1.66 -15.80
N PHE A 133 -5.59 -1.06 -15.34
CA PHE A 133 -5.30 -0.93 -13.91
C PHE A 133 -6.39 -0.15 -13.17
N LEU A 134 -6.83 0.99 -13.71
CA LEU A 134 -7.86 1.83 -13.09
C LEU A 134 -9.17 1.05 -12.90
N ARG A 135 -9.56 0.22 -13.87
CA ARG A 135 -10.74 -0.65 -13.73
C ARG A 135 -10.62 -1.64 -12.56
N GLU A 136 -9.44 -2.22 -12.32
CA GLU A 136 -9.22 -3.14 -11.17
C GLU A 136 -9.42 -2.46 -9.80
N ILE A 137 -9.27 -1.14 -9.74
CA ILE A 137 -9.41 -0.35 -8.51
C ILE A 137 -10.64 0.57 -8.52
N ASP A 138 -11.63 0.30 -9.38
CA ASP A 138 -12.88 1.07 -9.51
C ASP A 138 -12.66 2.58 -9.73
N LEU A 139 -11.67 2.89 -10.57
CA LEU A 139 -11.41 4.21 -11.12
C LEU A 139 -11.53 4.14 -12.64
N LYS A 140 -11.60 5.31 -13.28
CA LYS A 140 -11.65 5.41 -14.74
C LYS A 140 -10.86 6.61 -15.22
N LEU A 141 -10.60 6.63 -16.51
CA LEU A 141 -10.03 7.78 -17.18
C LEU A 141 -11.13 8.53 -17.93
N ASP A 142 -11.19 9.85 -17.76
CA ASP A 142 -12.07 10.74 -18.50
C ASP A 142 -11.27 11.98 -18.90
N ASN A 143 -11.27 12.35 -20.19
CA ASN A 143 -10.46 13.46 -20.73
C ASN A 143 -9.00 13.52 -20.23
N ASN A 144 -8.30 12.38 -20.23
CA ASN A 144 -6.93 12.25 -19.70
C ASN A 144 -6.78 12.65 -18.23
N ARG A 145 -7.83 12.47 -17.42
CA ARG A 145 -7.82 12.66 -15.99
C ARG A 145 -8.42 11.45 -15.29
N ILE A 146 -7.82 11.04 -14.18
CA ILE A 146 -8.39 9.96 -13.37
C ILE A 146 -9.61 10.48 -12.61
N THR A 147 -10.72 9.76 -12.74
CA THR A 147 -12.00 10.06 -12.09
C THR A 147 -12.58 8.82 -11.41
N GLY A 148 -13.54 9.02 -10.50
CA GLY A 148 -14.14 7.97 -9.68
C GLY A 148 -14.44 8.49 -8.28
N LYS A 149 -14.56 7.57 -7.31
CA LYS A 149 -14.73 7.95 -5.89
C LYS A 149 -13.46 8.66 -5.39
N GLU A 150 -13.59 9.88 -4.88
CA GLU A 150 -12.44 10.73 -4.53
C GLU A 150 -11.50 10.10 -3.50
N TYR A 151 -12.03 9.37 -2.50
CA TYR A 151 -11.16 8.68 -1.54
C TYR A 151 -10.25 7.64 -2.21
N ARG A 152 -10.69 6.98 -3.30
CA ARG A 152 -9.86 6.03 -4.05
C ARG A 152 -8.73 6.74 -4.80
N VAL A 153 -9.01 7.92 -5.36
CA VAL A 153 -7.99 8.76 -6.01
C VAL A 153 -6.93 9.20 -4.99
N ARG A 154 -7.35 9.65 -3.80
CA ARG A 154 -6.45 10.02 -2.69
C ARG A 154 -5.58 8.84 -2.23
N TYR A 155 -6.16 7.64 -2.16
CA TYR A 155 -5.41 6.42 -1.83
C TYR A 155 -4.42 6.03 -2.94
N LEU A 156 -4.79 6.21 -4.22
CA LEU A 156 -3.88 6.00 -5.34
C LEU A 156 -2.69 6.96 -5.28
N ILE A 157 -2.94 8.25 -5.05
CA ILE A 157 -1.89 9.27 -4.85
C ILE A 157 -0.96 8.84 -3.71
N ALA A 158 -1.52 8.48 -2.56
CA ALA A 158 -0.72 8.07 -1.41
C ALA A 158 0.12 6.81 -1.68
N LEU A 159 -0.44 5.85 -2.41
CA LEU A 159 0.27 4.64 -2.82
C LEU A 159 1.44 4.97 -3.75
N LEU A 160 1.20 5.79 -4.78
CA LEU A 160 2.22 6.23 -5.73
C LEU A 160 3.40 6.91 -5.03
N GLN A 161 3.11 7.76 -4.05
CA GLN A 161 4.13 8.48 -3.27
C GLN A 161 4.90 7.59 -2.32
N ALA A 162 4.20 6.79 -1.51
CA ALA A 162 4.81 6.06 -0.40
C ALA A 162 5.35 4.68 -0.78
N GLU A 163 4.85 4.07 -1.85
CA GLU A 163 5.31 2.76 -2.30
C GLU A 163 6.27 2.88 -3.49
N TYR A 164 6.03 3.83 -4.38
CA TYR A 164 6.76 3.95 -5.66
C TYR A 164 7.62 5.22 -5.78
N GLY A 165 7.56 6.14 -4.83
CA GLY A 165 8.39 7.36 -4.83
C GLY A 165 7.97 8.41 -5.85
N VAL A 166 6.78 8.28 -6.44
CA VAL A 166 6.24 9.24 -7.41
C VAL A 166 5.74 10.48 -6.66
N LEU A 167 6.52 11.56 -6.65
CA LEU A 167 6.21 12.78 -5.91
C LEU A 167 5.12 13.61 -6.59
N ILE A 168 3.91 13.65 -6.00
CA ILE A 168 2.76 14.40 -6.54
C ILE A 168 2.48 15.64 -5.66
N TYR A 169 2.20 15.40 -4.39
CA TYR A 169 2.07 16.34 -3.28
C TYR A 169 3.16 16.05 -2.23
N PRO A 170 4.39 16.56 -2.44
CA PRO A 170 5.46 16.40 -1.45
C PRO A 170 5.07 17.06 -0.11
N LEU A 171 5.49 16.41 0.98
CA LEU A 171 5.30 16.89 2.34
C LEU A 171 6.53 17.64 2.83
N LEU A 172 6.32 18.86 3.32
CA LEU A 172 7.32 19.62 4.06
C LEU A 172 7.54 19.00 5.44
N ASP A 173 8.69 19.26 6.06
CA ASP A 173 9.02 18.66 7.36
C ASP A 173 8.08 19.13 8.48
N GLU A 174 7.66 20.39 8.46
CA GLU A 174 6.65 20.95 9.36
C GLU A 174 5.30 20.21 9.22
N GLU A 175 4.90 19.89 7.98
CA GLU A 175 3.66 19.15 7.71
C GLU A 175 3.76 17.68 8.17
N LYS A 176 4.94 17.06 8.08
CA LYS A 176 5.17 15.72 8.65
C LYS A 176 5.06 15.78 10.17
N GLN A 177 5.65 16.79 10.80
CA GLN A 177 5.60 16.96 12.26
C GLN A 177 4.17 17.18 12.75
N MET A 178 3.39 18.01 12.05
CA MET A 178 1.97 18.20 12.30
C MET A 178 1.20 16.88 12.30
N ILE A 179 1.41 16.04 11.28
CA ILE A 179 0.74 14.74 11.16
C ILE A 179 1.24 13.76 12.23
N ASP A 180 2.52 13.80 12.58
CA ASP A 180 3.09 12.98 13.65
C ASP A 180 2.51 13.37 15.02
N ASN A 181 2.30 14.67 15.28
CA ASN A 181 1.62 15.15 16.47
C ASN A 181 0.18 14.63 16.53
N PHE A 182 -0.55 14.69 15.41
CA PHE A 182 -1.89 14.10 15.31
C PHE A 182 -1.88 12.59 15.63
N MET A 183 -0.95 11.84 15.05
CA MET A 183 -0.80 10.41 15.33
C MET A 183 -0.49 10.12 16.80
N ALA A 184 0.36 10.92 17.44
CA ALA A 184 0.68 10.74 18.86
C ALA A 184 -0.55 11.01 19.74
N THR A 185 -1.27 12.11 19.48
CA THR A 185 -2.50 12.47 20.22
C THR A 185 -3.62 11.46 20.01
N LEU A 186 -3.78 10.94 18.79
CA LEU A 186 -4.77 9.93 18.46
C LEU A 186 -4.59 8.64 19.27
N ASN A 187 -3.35 8.28 19.60
CA ASN A 187 -3.02 6.95 20.13
C ASN A 187 -2.77 6.87 21.63
N LEU A 188 -2.99 7.96 22.38
CA LEU A 188 -2.93 8.11 23.85
C LEU A 188 -1.66 7.60 24.57
N LEU A 189 -0.82 6.75 23.97
CA LEU A 189 0.30 6.00 24.56
C LEU A 189 1.48 5.76 23.59
N ILE A 190 1.47 6.30 22.37
CA ILE A 190 2.62 6.17 21.46
C ILE A 190 3.57 7.34 21.61
N ASN A 191 4.82 7.02 21.95
CA ASN A 191 5.90 8.00 21.95
C ASN A 191 6.21 8.46 20.50
N ILE A 192 6.29 9.77 20.28
CA ILE A 192 6.73 10.39 19.02
C ILE A 192 8.09 9.82 18.58
N ASP A 193 8.98 9.51 19.53
CA ASP A 193 10.28 8.91 19.24
C ASP A 193 10.16 7.53 18.57
N THR A 194 9.16 6.72 18.95
CA THR A 194 8.89 5.44 18.27
C THR A 194 8.26 5.62 16.88
N LEU A 195 7.57 6.74 16.63
CA LEU A 195 7.09 7.09 15.28
C LEU A 195 8.26 7.49 14.38
N ALA A 196 9.24 8.22 14.91
CA ALA A 196 10.44 8.66 14.18
C ALA A 196 11.33 7.47 13.76
N HIS A 197 11.46 6.44 14.61
CA HIS A 197 12.27 5.24 14.32
C HIS A 197 11.73 4.40 13.15
N ASN A 198 10.48 4.60 12.71
CA ASN A 198 9.88 3.92 11.55
C ASN A 198 9.25 4.93 10.57
N ALA A 199 9.92 6.05 10.30
CA ALA A 199 9.41 7.11 9.45
C ALA A 199 8.96 6.63 8.05
N GLU A 200 9.65 5.65 7.45
CA GLU A 200 9.26 5.06 6.16
C GLU A 200 8.02 4.18 6.28
N GLY A 201 7.85 3.45 7.39
CA GLY A 201 6.65 2.65 7.64
C GLY A 201 5.37 3.48 7.80
N HIS A 202 5.50 4.79 8.10
CA HIS A 202 4.36 5.70 8.23
C HIS A 202 4.17 6.63 7.01
N ALA A 203 5.02 6.52 5.99
CA ALA A 203 4.96 7.40 4.81
C ALA A 203 3.61 7.35 4.10
N TYR A 204 3.02 6.16 3.97
CA TYR A 204 1.70 6.00 3.36
C TYR A 204 0.60 6.68 4.17
N PHE A 205 0.62 6.51 5.50
CA PHE A 205 -0.35 7.11 6.40
C PHE A 205 -0.25 8.64 6.40
N ARG A 206 0.97 9.19 6.50
CA ARG A 206 1.22 10.63 6.38
C ARG A 206 0.73 11.16 5.04
N SER A 207 1.00 10.44 3.97
CA SER A 207 0.53 10.79 2.64
C SER A 207 -0.99 10.75 2.50
N LEU A 208 -1.69 9.89 3.22
CA LEU A 208 -3.15 9.84 3.20
C LEU A 208 -3.76 11.02 3.97
N ILE A 209 -3.23 11.33 5.15
CA ILE A 209 -3.69 12.46 5.96
C ILE A 209 -3.43 13.78 5.24
N SER A 210 -2.28 13.91 4.59
CA SER A 210 -1.96 15.15 3.87
C SER A 210 -2.96 15.48 2.77
N MET A 211 -3.67 14.49 2.21
CA MET A 211 -4.71 14.74 1.22
C MET A 211 -5.90 15.54 1.77
N VAL A 212 -6.08 15.63 3.09
CA VAL A 212 -7.09 16.52 3.70
C VAL A 212 -6.84 17.98 3.28
N PHE A 213 -5.57 18.41 3.24
CA PHE A 213 -5.21 19.82 3.04
C PHE A 213 -4.37 20.09 1.79
N LYS A 214 -3.74 19.09 1.17
CA LYS A 214 -2.95 19.23 -0.07
C LYS A 214 -3.78 19.06 -1.34
N ARG A 215 -4.85 18.26 -1.28
CA ARG A 215 -5.68 17.97 -2.45
C ARG A 215 -6.60 19.16 -2.71
N ASP A 216 -6.61 19.62 -3.95
CA ASP A 216 -7.44 20.73 -4.45
C ASP A 216 -8.94 20.40 -4.43
N ILE A 217 -9.29 19.12 -4.58
CA ILE A 217 -10.65 18.62 -4.45
C ILE A 217 -10.99 18.47 -2.95
N PRO A 218 -12.02 19.17 -2.43
CA PRO A 218 -12.38 19.10 -1.02
C PRO A 218 -12.92 17.73 -0.62
N THR A 219 -12.79 17.39 0.67
CA THR A 219 -13.33 16.14 1.24
C THR A 219 -14.84 16.03 1.15
N SER A 220 -15.57 17.12 0.93
CA SER A 220 -17.01 17.07 0.65
C SER A 220 -17.37 16.29 -0.62
N ALA A 221 -16.42 16.06 -1.52
CA ALA A 221 -16.58 15.17 -2.67
C ALA A 221 -16.42 13.67 -2.32
N ILE A 222 -16.02 13.35 -1.08
CA ILE A 222 -15.90 11.97 -0.61
C ILE A 222 -17.29 11.46 -0.25
N ILE A 223 -17.77 10.52 -1.05
CA ILE A 223 -19.03 9.82 -0.82
C ILE A 223 -18.67 8.36 -0.48
N LEU A 224 -18.94 7.99 0.77
CA LEU A 224 -18.80 6.61 1.25
C LEU A 224 -20.08 5.83 0.99
N ASP A 225 -19.95 4.53 0.77
CA ASP A 225 -21.10 3.64 0.68
C ASP A 225 -21.84 3.59 2.02
N GLU A 226 -23.18 3.49 2.03
CA GLU A 226 -24.00 3.65 3.25
C GLU A 226 -23.58 2.70 4.39
N GLN A 227 -23.28 1.44 4.08
CA GLN A 227 -22.81 0.47 5.07
C GLN A 227 -21.45 0.85 5.67
N CYS A 228 -20.56 1.40 4.84
CA CYS A 228 -19.23 1.87 5.24
C CYS A 228 -19.35 3.08 6.17
N GLN A 229 -20.22 4.04 5.80
CA GLN A 229 -20.50 5.20 6.61
C GLN A 229 -21.11 4.80 7.96
N LYS A 230 -22.14 3.94 7.98
CA LYS A 230 -22.75 3.42 9.22
C LYS A 230 -21.73 2.72 10.14
N TYR A 231 -20.80 1.96 9.56
CA TYR A 231 -19.74 1.32 10.33
C TYR A 231 -18.83 2.36 11.00
N ILE A 232 -18.35 3.35 10.24
CA ILE A 232 -17.53 4.45 10.76
C ILE A 232 -18.28 5.25 11.83
N GLU A 233 -19.56 5.55 11.60
CA GLU A 233 -20.41 6.31 12.51
C GLU A 233 -20.72 5.59 13.81
N SER A 234 -20.85 4.26 13.76
CA SER A 234 -21.03 3.43 14.96
C SER A 234 -19.77 3.34 15.84
N SER A 235 -18.65 3.82 15.32
CA SER A 235 -17.36 3.73 15.99
C SER A 235 -17.22 4.74 17.11
N ARG A 236 -16.88 4.24 18.29
CA ARG A 236 -16.44 5.07 19.43
C ARG A 236 -15.13 5.83 19.16
N PHE A 237 -14.41 5.50 18.08
CA PHE A 237 -13.16 6.17 17.72
C PHE A 237 -13.37 7.49 16.97
N LEU A 238 -14.58 7.74 16.44
CA LEU A 238 -14.87 8.98 15.73
C LEU A 238 -14.67 10.22 16.62
N ASP A 239 -15.14 10.19 17.86
CA ASP A 239 -14.97 11.28 18.83
C ASP A 239 -13.50 11.53 19.17
N ILE A 240 -12.71 10.45 19.24
CA ILE A 240 -11.26 10.53 19.51
C ILE A 240 -10.57 11.20 18.32
N VAL A 241 -10.85 10.77 17.09
CA VAL A 241 -10.31 11.39 15.87
C VAL A 241 -10.68 12.87 15.78
N GLN A 242 -11.93 13.23 16.07
CA GLN A 242 -12.36 14.63 16.08
C GLN A 242 -11.59 15.46 17.10
N LYS A 243 -11.47 14.98 18.34
CA LYS A 243 -10.75 15.67 19.40
C LYS A 243 -9.27 15.84 19.04
N SER A 244 -8.61 14.76 18.63
CA SER A 244 -7.19 14.78 18.25
C SER A 244 -6.94 15.71 17.06
N SER A 245 -7.83 15.72 16.06
CA SER A 245 -7.75 16.62 14.90
C SER A 245 -7.84 18.10 15.32
N LYS A 246 -8.81 18.44 16.18
CA LYS A 246 -8.96 19.81 16.72
C LYS A 246 -7.75 20.29 17.49
N GLU A 247 -7.13 19.42 18.29
CA GLU A 247 -5.97 19.76 19.10
C GLU A 247 -4.67 19.90 18.28
N THR A 248 -4.64 19.33 17.07
CA THR A 248 -3.44 19.24 16.22
C THR A 248 -3.68 19.81 14.82
N LEU A 249 -4.16 18.99 13.86
CA LEU A 249 -4.31 19.35 12.45
C LEU A 249 -5.07 20.66 12.22
N GLU A 250 -6.27 20.80 12.78
CA GLU A 250 -7.12 21.99 12.56
C GLU A 250 -6.49 23.24 13.15
N LYS A 251 -5.85 23.11 14.31
CA LYS A 251 -5.15 24.20 15.00
C LYS A 251 -3.94 24.67 14.21
N GLU A 252 -3.13 23.74 13.68
CA GLU A 252 -1.92 24.06 12.91
C GLU A 252 -2.26 24.58 11.50
N LEU A 253 -3.32 24.06 10.87
CA LEU A 253 -3.82 24.54 9.58
C LEU A 253 -4.63 25.84 9.67
N GLY A 254 -5.13 26.19 10.86
CA GLY A 254 -6.00 27.34 11.08
C GLY A 254 -7.37 27.20 10.40
N GLN A 255 -7.88 25.97 10.29
CA GLN A 255 -9.13 25.64 9.58
C GLN A 255 -9.95 24.63 10.38
N GLU A 256 -11.26 24.83 10.44
CA GLU A 256 -12.18 23.85 11.03
C GLU A 256 -12.48 22.73 10.02
N PHE A 257 -12.43 21.50 10.50
CA PHE A 257 -12.74 20.34 9.66
C PHE A 257 -14.24 20.09 9.60
N SER A 258 -14.71 19.74 8.41
CA SER A 258 -16.06 19.30 8.16
C SER A 258 -16.28 17.86 8.63
N TYR A 259 -17.53 17.43 8.67
CA TYR A 259 -17.86 16.05 8.97
C TYR A 259 -17.20 15.03 8.01
N ASN A 260 -17.08 15.38 6.73
CA ASN A 260 -16.47 14.52 5.73
C ASN A 260 -14.95 14.38 5.90
N ASP A 261 -14.28 15.39 6.48
CA ASP A 261 -12.87 15.27 6.85
C ASP A 261 -12.69 14.21 7.93
N TYR A 262 -13.56 14.20 8.95
CA TYR A 262 -13.53 13.19 10.00
C TYR A 262 -13.87 11.79 9.47
N LEU A 263 -14.85 11.67 8.58
CA LEU A 263 -15.14 10.39 7.91
C LEU A 263 -13.93 9.88 7.11
N TYR A 264 -13.21 10.76 6.41
CA TYR A 264 -12.01 10.40 5.67
C TYR A 264 -10.85 10.00 6.59
N LEU A 265 -10.62 10.72 7.69
CA LEU A 265 -9.63 10.35 8.71
C LEU A 265 -9.95 8.99 9.34
N MET A 266 -11.22 8.71 9.62
CA MET A 266 -11.70 7.41 10.10
C MET A 266 -11.50 6.30 9.06
N LEU A 267 -11.72 6.58 7.77
CA LEU A 267 -11.43 5.65 6.69
C LEU A 267 -9.94 5.28 6.67
N ILE A 268 -9.04 6.26 6.81
CA ILE A 268 -7.59 6.06 6.90
C ILE A 268 -7.24 5.20 8.12
N TYR A 269 -7.83 5.52 9.27
CA TYR A 269 -7.65 4.76 10.49
C TYR A 269 -7.99 3.28 10.28
N TYR A 270 -9.16 2.96 9.70
CA TYR A 270 -9.59 1.58 9.53
C TYR A 270 -8.83 0.79 8.46
N SER A 271 -8.30 1.45 7.43
CA SER A 271 -7.69 0.78 6.28
C SER A 271 -6.18 0.57 6.41
N THR A 272 -5.51 1.28 7.32
CA THR A 272 -4.05 1.25 7.47
C THR A 272 -3.61 0.34 8.62
N ASN A 273 -2.46 -0.32 8.46
CA ASN A 273 -1.98 -1.30 9.42
C ASN A 273 -1.43 -0.61 10.70
N PHE A 274 -2.00 -1.03 11.82
CA PHE A 274 -1.91 -0.47 13.17
C PHE A 274 -0.60 -0.70 13.96
N SER A 275 0.58 -0.55 13.35
CA SER A 275 1.78 -0.37 14.19
C SER A 275 1.70 0.89 15.07
N ILE A 276 0.67 1.71 14.84
CA ILE A 276 0.40 2.99 15.45
C ILE A 276 -0.73 2.89 16.50
N ILE A 277 -1.26 1.72 16.91
CA ILE A 277 -2.37 1.69 17.89
C ILE A 277 -2.02 0.93 19.16
N ASP A 278 -2.39 1.54 20.29
CA ASP A 278 -2.33 0.95 21.63
C ASP A 278 -3.04 -0.40 21.71
N ALA A 279 -2.47 -1.34 22.48
CA ALA A 279 -3.05 -2.65 22.76
C ALA A 279 -4.49 -2.56 23.31
N SER A 280 -4.82 -1.51 24.08
CA SER A 280 -6.17 -1.30 24.60
C SER A 280 -7.21 -1.05 23.49
N MET A 281 -6.85 -0.24 22.49
CA MET A 281 -7.70 0.08 21.35
C MET A 281 -7.88 -1.14 20.43
N LYS A 282 -6.84 -1.99 20.27
CA LYS A 282 -6.96 -3.25 19.51
C LYS A 282 -8.06 -4.16 20.03
N LYS A 283 -8.25 -4.23 21.36
CA LYS A 283 -9.32 -5.04 21.96
C LYS A 283 -10.71 -4.51 21.58
N VAL A 284 -10.92 -3.20 21.71
CA VAL A 284 -12.19 -2.55 21.37
C VAL A 284 -12.51 -2.70 19.88
N GLU A 285 -11.50 -2.59 19.01
CA GLU A 285 -11.67 -2.83 17.58
C GLU A 285 -12.06 -4.29 17.27
N LEU A 286 -11.43 -5.27 17.93
CA LEU A 286 -11.77 -6.69 17.76
C LEU A 286 -13.21 -6.97 18.19
N GLU A 287 -13.66 -6.42 19.33
CA GLU A 287 -15.04 -6.56 19.81
C GLU A 287 -16.05 -5.96 18.80
N GLN A 288 -15.82 -4.74 18.31
CA GLN A 288 -16.67 -4.12 17.29
C GLN A 288 -16.68 -4.92 15.97
N PHE A 289 -15.54 -5.50 15.61
CA PHE A 289 -15.40 -6.26 14.38
C PHE A 289 -16.09 -7.63 14.48
N ASP A 290 -16.00 -8.30 15.63
CA ASP A 290 -16.74 -9.52 15.90
C ASP A 290 -18.25 -9.26 15.87
N GLU A 291 -18.72 -8.15 16.45
CA GLU A 291 -20.12 -7.74 16.32
C GLU A 291 -20.54 -7.53 14.86
N LEU A 292 -19.68 -6.93 14.03
CA LEU A 292 -19.96 -6.72 12.61
C LEU A 292 -20.08 -8.05 11.88
N ILE A 293 -19.16 -9.00 12.11
CA ILE A 293 -19.22 -10.35 11.52
C ILE A 293 -20.55 -11.00 11.89
N MET A 294 -20.91 -11.00 13.18
CA MET A 294 -22.13 -11.65 13.68
C MET A 294 -23.41 -11.04 13.09
N LYS A 295 -23.40 -9.75 12.75
CA LYS A 295 -24.55 -9.03 12.18
C LYS A 295 -24.59 -9.08 10.65
N ASN A 296 -23.54 -9.54 9.99
CA ASN A 296 -23.43 -9.56 8.53
C ASN A 296 -23.39 -11.00 8.01
N ALA A 297 -24.50 -11.45 7.40
CA ALA A 297 -24.64 -12.81 6.89
C ALA A 297 -23.56 -13.21 5.89
N ASP A 298 -23.03 -12.27 5.11
CA ASP A 298 -21.94 -12.52 4.16
C ASP A 298 -20.61 -12.80 4.87
N LEU A 299 -20.29 -12.01 5.90
CA LEU A 299 -19.09 -12.22 6.71
C LEU A 299 -19.20 -13.48 7.57
N GLN A 300 -20.40 -13.77 8.07
CA GLN A 300 -20.66 -15.01 8.79
C GLN A 300 -20.45 -16.23 7.88
N SER A 301 -20.90 -16.18 6.62
CA SER A 301 -20.63 -17.25 5.66
C SER A 301 -19.13 -17.49 5.43
N LEU A 302 -18.29 -16.46 5.45
CA LEU A 302 -16.84 -16.62 5.38
C LEU A 302 -16.30 -17.37 6.62
N VAL A 303 -16.79 -17.02 7.81
CA VAL A 303 -16.41 -17.70 9.05
C VAL A 303 -16.81 -19.17 9.00
N ASP A 304 -18.03 -19.48 8.57
CA ASP A 304 -18.52 -20.85 8.45
C ASP A 304 -17.66 -21.68 7.48
N LEU A 305 -17.23 -21.09 6.36
CA LEU A 305 -16.30 -21.74 5.44
C LEU A 305 -14.93 -22.00 6.08
N PHE A 306 -14.42 -21.09 6.90
CA PHE A 306 -13.19 -21.35 7.66
C PHE A 306 -13.39 -22.44 8.71
N GLU A 307 -14.56 -22.51 9.36
CA GLU A 307 -14.89 -23.55 10.33
C GLU A 307 -14.99 -24.93 9.67
N GLU A 308 -15.51 -25.02 8.45
CA GLU A 308 -15.56 -26.24 7.65
C GLU A 308 -14.15 -26.82 7.42
N TYR A 309 -13.16 -25.97 7.13
CA TYR A 309 -11.80 -26.41 6.82
C TYR A 309 -10.89 -26.60 8.04
N PHE A 310 -10.99 -25.73 9.04
CA PHE A 310 -10.06 -25.72 10.18
C PHE A 310 -10.68 -26.25 11.48
N GLY A 311 -12.00 -26.41 11.52
CA GLY A 311 -12.75 -26.76 12.72
C GLY A 311 -13.03 -25.55 13.62
N ALA A 312 -14.12 -25.64 14.39
CA ALA A 312 -14.58 -24.58 15.27
C ALA A 312 -13.55 -24.16 16.34
N GLU A 313 -12.70 -25.08 16.80
CA GLU A 313 -11.67 -24.77 17.81
C GLU A 313 -10.65 -23.76 17.29
N VAL A 314 -10.17 -23.93 16.04
CA VAL A 314 -9.21 -23.03 15.42
C VAL A 314 -9.84 -21.68 15.14
N VAL A 315 -11.05 -21.65 14.58
CA VAL A 315 -11.73 -20.41 14.20
C VAL A 315 -12.15 -19.57 15.40
N ASN A 316 -12.51 -20.22 16.52
CA ASN A 316 -12.82 -19.52 17.76
C ASN A 316 -11.58 -19.12 18.56
N HIS A 317 -10.38 -19.53 18.15
CA HIS A 317 -9.15 -19.10 18.77
C HIS A 317 -8.91 -17.60 18.52
N SER A 318 -8.49 -16.88 19.55
CA SER A 318 -8.29 -15.41 19.51
C SER A 318 -7.32 -14.96 18.42
N LEU A 319 -6.25 -15.72 18.17
CA LEU A 319 -5.29 -15.44 17.09
C LEU A 319 -5.92 -15.53 15.70
N PHE A 320 -6.83 -16.49 15.48
CA PHE A 320 -7.53 -16.61 14.20
C PHE A 320 -8.48 -15.44 14.00
N ARG A 321 -9.31 -15.13 15.01
CA ARG A 321 -10.23 -13.98 14.99
C ARG A 321 -9.49 -12.67 14.73
N ALA A 322 -8.35 -12.47 15.39
CA ALA A 322 -7.50 -11.32 15.16
C ALA A 322 -6.96 -11.27 13.72
N ALA A 323 -6.43 -12.39 13.20
CA ALA A 323 -5.94 -12.47 11.82
C ALA A 323 -7.05 -12.20 10.79
N LEU A 324 -8.24 -12.75 11.00
CA LEU A 324 -9.41 -12.53 10.15
C LEU A 324 -9.85 -11.07 10.17
N CYS A 325 -9.88 -10.45 11.36
CA CYS A 325 -10.14 -9.01 11.50
C CYS A 325 -9.14 -8.18 10.69
N TYR A 326 -7.83 -8.43 10.84
CA TYR A 326 -6.80 -7.72 10.06
C TYR A 326 -6.93 -7.92 8.55
N PHE A 327 -7.28 -9.14 8.12
CA PHE A 327 -7.54 -9.42 6.71
C PHE A 327 -8.75 -8.61 6.21
N LEU A 328 -9.87 -8.71 6.92
CA LEU A 328 -11.11 -8.09 6.49
C LEU A 328 -11.05 -6.57 6.53
N LYS A 329 -10.35 -5.95 7.47
CA LYS A 329 -10.14 -4.49 7.51
C LYS A 329 -9.53 -3.94 6.21
N LYS A 330 -8.60 -4.68 5.61
CA LYS A 330 -8.01 -4.32 4.31
C LYS A 330 -9.00 -4.46 3.14
N THR A 331 -10.09 -5.19 3.33
CA THR A 331 -11.13 -5.45 2.34
C THR A 331 -12.43 -4.69 2.59
N LEU A 332 -12.64 -4.10 3.79
CA LEU A 332 -13.89 -3.45 4.21
C LEU A 332 -14.41 -2.41 3.21
N PHE A 333 -13.50 -1.70 2.55
CA PHE A 333 -13.81 -0.64 1.59
C PHE A 333 -13.40 -1.00 0.16
N ASN A 334 -13.06 -2.27 -0.08
CA ASN A 334 -12.51 -2.76 -1.34
C ASN A 334 -11.27 -1.91 -1.79
N LEU A 335 -10.39 -1.61 -0.82
CA LEU A 335 -9.19 -0.77 -0.97
C LEU A 335 -7.90 -1.57 -1.02
N GLN A 336 -7.95 -2.90 -1.00
CA GLN A 336 -6.77 -3.78 -0.99
C GLN A 336 -5.81 -3.56 -2.16
N GLY A 337 -6.31 -3.12 -3.32
CA GLY A 337 -5.48 -2.78 -4.48
C GLY A 337 -4.72 -1.46 -4.34
N LEU A 338 -5.13 -0.63 -3.38
CA LEU A 338 -4.65 0.73 -3.14
C LEU A 338 -3.87 0.89 -1.82
N ILE A 339 -3.82 -0.16 -0.99
CA ILE A 339 -3.06 -0.20 0.26
C ILE A 339 -1.73 -0.94 0.00
N PRO A 340 -0.57 -0.40 0.43
CA PRO A 340 0.70 -1.11 0.31
C PRO A 340 0.64 -2.51 0.91
N SER A 341 0.97 -3.51 0.10
CA SER A 341 1.15 -4.88 0.57
C SER A 341 2.56 -5.04 1.10
N ASN A 342 2.69 -5.32 2.41
CA ASN A 342 3.91 -5.92 2.93
C ASN A 342 3.97 -7.36 2.41
N GLU A 343 4.39 -7.55 1.16
CA GLU A 343 4.63 -8.86 0.57
C GLU A 343 5.78 -9.51 1.35
N ARG A 344 5.42 -10.20 2.42
CA ARG A 344 6.35 -11.10 3.10
C ARG A 344 6.41 -12.36 2.29
N LEU A 345 7.63 -12.77 1.96
CA LEU A 345 7.88 -14.04 1.31
C LEU A 345 7.28 -15.14 2.18
N LEU A 346 6.25 -15.80 1.65
CA LEU A 346 5.69 -16.96 2.30
C LEU A 346 6.69 -18.10 2.09
N ASP A 347 7.30 -18.56 3.17
CA ASP A 347 8.18 -19.74 3.14
C ASP A 347 7.45 -20.90 2.45
N LYS A 348 8.17 -21.65 1.58
CA LYS A 348 7.64 -22.79 0.84
C LYS A 348 6.89 -23.77 1.75
N LYS A 349 7.31 -23.92 3.02
CA LYS A 349 6.62 -24.78 4.00
C LYS A 349 5.17 -24.39 4.29
N TYR A 350 4.80 -23.12 4.10
CA TYR A 350 3.44 -22.62 4.34
C TYR A 350 2.57 -22.59 3.07
N GLN A 351 3.09 -22.97 1.91
CA GLN A 351 2.32 -23.03 0.66
C GLN A 351 1.02 -23.84 0.75
N PRO A 352 0.98 -25.01 1.42
CA PRO A 352 -0.27 -25.74 1.60
C PRO A 352 -1.35 -24.91 2.30
N LEU A 353 -0.98 -24.19 3.37
CA LEU A 353 -1.90 -23.33 4.12
C LEU A 353 -2.42 -22.18 3.25
N TYR A 354 -1.55 -21.56 2.45
CA TYR A 354 -1.94 -20.51 1.50
C TYR A 354 -2.98 -21.01 0.50
N LEU A 355 -2.81 -22.22 -0.06
CA LEU A 355 -3.76 -22.80 -1.00
C LEU A 355 -5.12 -23.06 -0.35
N VAL A 356 -5.16 -23.53 0.90
CA VAL A 356 -6.41 -23.70 1.66
C VAL A 356 -7.13 -22.37 1.84
N VAL A 357 -6.44 -21.35 2.37
CA VAL A 357 -7.02 -20.02 2.58
C VAL A 357 -7.52 -19.43 1.25
N LYS A 358 -6.74 -19.56 0.17
CA LYS A 358 -7.13 -19.11 -1.17
C LYS A 358 -8.41 -19.79 -1.66
N ASN A 359 -8.56 -21.09 -1.40
CA ASN A 359 -9.75 -21.83 -1.80
C ASN A 359 -10.99 -21.42 -0.98
N VAL A 360 -10.84 -21.20 0.33
CA VAL A 360 -11.91 -20.64 1.18
C VAL A 360 -12.39 -19.30 0.63
N LEU A 361 -11.46 -18.38 0.32
CA LEU A 361 -11.79 -17.06 -0.20
C LEU A 361 -12.45 -17.12 -1.60
N LYS A 362 -12.05 -18.08 -2.45
CA LYS A 362 -12.72 -18.29 -3.75
C LYS A 362 -14.17 -18.76 -3.57
N ARG A 363 -14.40 -19.77 -2.72
CA ARG A 363 -15.74 -20.27 -2.40
C ARG A 363 -16.61 -19.16 -1.82
N TRP A 364 -16.04 -18.34 -0.94
CA TRP A 364 -16.74 -17.18 -0.40
C TRP A 364 -17.18 -16.21 -1.50
N ASN A 365 -16.26 -15.81 -2.40
CA ASN A 365 -16.60 -14.91 -3.50
C ASN A 365 -17.70 -15.47 -4.43
N GLU A 366 -17.67 -16.78 -4.70
CA GLU A 366 -18.71 -17.48 -5.47
C GLU A 366 -20.08 -17.42 -4.77
N ASN A 367 -20.11 -17.65 -3.45
CA ASN A 367 -21.33 -17.58 -2.64
C ASN A 367 -21.89 -16.15 -2.52
N SER A 368 -21.01 -15.14 -2.42
CA SER A 368 -21.37 -13.74 -2.24
C SER A 368 -21.75 -13.01 -3.54
N GLY A 369 -21.58 -13.66 -4.70
CA GLY A 369 -21.79 -13.04 -6.01
C GLY A 369 -20.78 -11.92 -6.33
N ARG A 370 -19.63 -11.88 -5.66
CA ARG A 370 -18.58 -10.88 -5.87
C ARG A 370 -17.72 -11.29 -7.07
N ARG A 371 -17.73 -10.49 -8.14
CA ARG A 371 -16.80 -10.66 -9.27
C ARG A 371 -15.43 -10.11 -8.88
N VAL A 372 -14.37 -10.87 -9.21
CA VAL A 372 -12.95 -10.49 -9.09
C VAL A 372 -12.64 -9.32 -10.00
#